data_AF-A0A1Y5NZF0-F1
#
_entry.id   AF-A0A1Y5NZF0-F1
#
_cell.length_a   1.000
_cell.length_b   1.000
_cell.length_c   1.000
_cell.angle_alpha   90.00
_cell.angle_beta   90.00
_cell.angle_gamma   90.00
#
_symmetry.space_group_name_H-M   'P 1'
#
loop_
_entity.id
_entity.type
_entity.pdbx_description
1 polymer ?
#
loop_
_entity_poly.entity_id
_entity_poly.type
_entity_poly.pdbx_seq_one_letter_code
_entity_poly.pdbx_strand_id
1 'polypeptide(L)' 'METFLVYLKVQAMCLVFGIVGPIFLFVYFAAQPDLTLRWMYYWGLVITAVDVLLALGLTDQTMRARQVTREQQEARSQ' A
#
# COMPACT_ATOMS: atom_id res chain seq x y z
N MET A 1 -22.50 -0.54 5.34
CA MET A 1 -21.97 -0.80 3.98
C MET A 1 -20.97 0.26 3.53
N GLU A 2 -21.06 1.50 3.99
CA GLU A 2 -20.18 2.60 3.57
C GLU A 2 -18.69 2.39 3.93
N THR A 3 -18.38 1.93 5.14
CA THR A 3 -16.99 1.68 5.60
C THR A 3 -16.29 0.60 4.77
N PHE A 4 -17.02 -0.42 4.32
CA PHE A 4 -16.48 -1.48 3.47
C PHE A 4 -16.11 -0.95 2.08
N LEU A 5 -16.95 -0.08 1.49
CA LEU A 5 -16.66 0.56 0.21
C LEU A 5 -15.47 1.53 0.31
N VAL A 6 -15.33 2.26 1.41
CA VAL A 6 -14.15 3.11 1.65
C VAL A 6 -12.88 2.26 1.74
N TYR A 7 -12.92 1.15 2.48
CA TYR A 7 -11.79 0.23 2.60
C TYR A 7 -11.39 -0.35 1.25
N LEU A 8 -12.38 -0.83 0.46
CA LEU A 8 -12.15 -1.36 -0.87
C LEU A 8 -11.57 -0.29 -1.81
N LYS A 9 -12.02 0.96 -1.70
CA LYS A 9 -11.51 2.08 -2.51
C LYS A 9 -10.07 2.42 -2.16
N VAL A 10 -9.73 2.48 -0.87
CA VAL A 10 -8.35 2.73 -0.40
C VAL A 10 -7.43 1.58 -0.80
N GLN A 11 -7.88 0.34 -0.65
CA GLN A 11 -7.10 -0.84 -1.04
C GLN A 11 -6.88 -0.91 -2.56
N ALA A 12 -7.89 -0.58 -3.36
CA ALA A 12 -7.76 -0.47 -4.81
C ALA A 12 -6.79 0.65 -5.20
N MET A 13 -6.81 1.79 -4.51
CA MET A 13 -5.85 2.87 -4.75
C MET A 13 -4.42 2.42 -4.42
N CYS A 14 -4.18 1.79 -3.27
CA CYS A 14 -2.88 1.19 -2.95
C CYS A 14 -2.44 0.17 -4.01
N LEU A 15 -3.33 -0.64 -4.55
CA LEU A 15 -2.96 -1.61 -5.58
C LEU A 15 -2.58 -0.93 -6.91
N VAL A 16 -3.28 0.15 -7.27
CA VAL A 16 -3.00 0.96 -8.47
C VAL A 16 -1.69 1.74 -8.32
N PHE A 17 -1.39 2.28 -7.13
CA PHE A 17 -0.12 2.97 -6.88
C PHE A 17 1.04 1.98 -6.68
N GLY A 18 0.81 0.86 -6.03
CA GLY A 18 1.79 -0.19 -5.79
C GLY A 18 2.29 -0.88 -7.04
N ILE A 19 1.48 -0.94 -8.12
CA ILE A 19 1.94 -1.51 -9.40
C ILE A 19 2.80 -0.54 -10.23
N VAL A 20 2.77 0.77 -9.92
CA VAL A 20 3.58 1.78 -10.63
C VAL A 20 5.08 1.48 -10.50
N GLY A 21 5.53 1.11 -9.29
CA GLY A 21 6.92 0.76 -9.04
C GLY A 21 7.43 -0.44 -9.86
N PRO A 22 6.75 -1.59 -9.83
CA PRO A 22 7.03 -2.73 -10.69
C PRO A 22 7.01 -2.41 -12.19
N ILE A 23 6.06 -1.59 -12.67
CA ILE A 23 6.02 -1.17 -14.08
C ILE A 23 7.28 -0.38 -14.46
N PHE A 24 7.69 0.57 -13.61
CA PHE A 24 8.90 1.38 -13.84
C PHE A 24 10.16 0.50 -13.89
N LEU A 25 10.28 -0.46 -12.97
CA LEU A 25 11.38 -1.41 -12.94
C LEU A 25 11.36 -2.31 -14.19
N PHE A 26 10.19 -2.80 -14.60
CA PHE A 26 10.04 -3.63 -15.79
C PHE A 26 10.50 -2.88 -17.05
N VAL A 27 10.08 -1.64 -17.24
CA VAL A 27 10.51 -0.81 -18.38
C VAL A 27 12.02 -0.55 -18.34
N TYR A 28 12.58 -0.23 -17.18
CA TYR A 28 14.03 -0.03 -17.02
C TYR A 28 14.84 -1.26 -17.46
N PHE A 29 14.42 -2.46 -17.07
CA PHE A 29 15.10 -3.70 -17.45
C PHE A 29 14.82 -4.12 -18.90
N ALA A 30 13.64 -3.81 -19.45
CA ALA A 30 13.29 -4.16 -20.83
C ALA A 30 13.97 -3.27 -21.89
N ALA A 31 14.29 -2.02 -21.55
CA ALA A 31 14.80 -1.01 -22.49
C ALA A 31 16.34 -0.83 -22.45
N GLN A 32 17.11 -1.84 -22.02
CA GLN A 32 18.58 -1.76 -22.00
C GLN A 32 19.17 -1.52 -23.41
N PRO A 33 20.22 -0.69 -23.59
CA PRO A 33 21.14 -0.13 -22.59
C PRO A 33 21.03 1.39 -22.41
N ASP A 34 19.84 1.97 -22.49
CA ASP A 34 19.69 3.44 -22.46
C ASP A 34 19.87 4.01 -21.02
N LEU A 35 20.96 4.77 -20.86
CA LEU A 35 21.39 5.39 -19.59
C LEU A 35 20.38 6.42 -19.05
N THR A 36 19.51 6.94 -19.91
CA THR A 36 18.45 7.91 -19.57
C THR A 36 17.40 7.30 -18.63
N LEU A 37 17.23 5.98 -18.68
CA LEU A 37 16.20 5.28 -17.89
C LEU A 37 16.63 4.99 -16.45
N ARG A 38 17.88 5.29 -16.06
CA ARG A 38 18.39 5.01 -14.70
C ARG A 38 17.59 5.73 -13.60
N TRP A 39 16.98 6.86 -13.93
CA TRP A 39 16.04 7.56 -13.04
C TRP A 39 14.80 6.72 -12.70
N MET A 40 14.27 5.94 -13.65
CA MET A 40 13.11 5.08 -13.44
C MET A 40 13.41 3.94 -12.47
N TYR A 41 14.66 3.43 -12.44
CA TYR A 41 15.07 2.42 -11.47
C TYR A 41 14.97 2.94 -10.03
N TYR A 42 15.59 4.09 -9.75
CA TYR A 42 15.58 4.65 -8.40
C TYR A 42 14.18 5.09 -7.96
N TRP A 43 13.41 5.72 -8.85
CA TRP A 43 12.03 6.11 -8.54
C TRP A 43 11.09 4.92 -8.40
N GLY A 44 11.23 3.89 -9.24
CA GLY A 44 10.47 2.66 -9.14
C GLY A 44 10.66 1.98 -7.79
N LEU A 45 11.91 1.91 -7.30
CA LEU A 45 12.22 1.38 -5.96
C LEU A 45 11.61 2.23 -4.84
N VAL A 46 11.76 3.56 -4.90
CA VAL A 46 11.22 4.47 -3.87
C VAL A 46 9.68 4.39 -3.80
N ILE A 47 8.99 4.43 -4.95
CA ILE A 47 7.54 4.33 -5.02
C ILE A 47 7.08 2.98 -4.44
N THR A 48 7.73 1.88 -4.82
CA THR A 48 7.42 0.55 -4.28
C THR A 48 7.59 0.51 -2.76
N ALA A 49 8.70 1.03 -2.24
CA ALA A 49 8.97 1.03 -0.82
C ALA A 49 7.93 1.85 -0.04
N VAL A 50 7.58 3.04 -0.53
CA VAL A 50 6.56 3.90 0.09
C VAL A 50 5.19 3.21 0.07
N ASP A 51 4.81 2.58 -1.03
CA ASP A 51 3.52 1.87 -1.14
C ASP A 51 3.42 0.71 -0.14
N VAL A 52 4.47 -0.10 -0.01
CA VAL A 52 4.55 -1.19 0.98
C VAL A 52 4.46 -0.65 2.41
N LEU A 53 5.17 0.43 2.72
CA LEU A 53 5.12 1.04 4.06
C LEU A 53 3.73 1.61 4.39
N LEU A 54 3.05 2.22 3.42
CA LEU A 54 1.67 2.68 3.57
C LEU A 54 0.71 1.52 3.82
N ALA A 55 0.84 0.42 3.06
CA ALA A 55 0.02 -0.77 3.25
C ALA A 55 0.20 -1.39 4.65
N LEU A 56 1.44 -1.46 5.14
CA LEU A 56 1.74 -1.94 6.49
C LEU A 56 1.17 -0.99 7.56
N GLY A 57 1.35 0.32 7.39
CA GLY A 57 0.83 1.32 8.33
C GLY A 57 -0.70 1.29 8.45
N LEU A 58 -1.41 1.18 7.32
CA LEU A 58 -2.87 1.10 7.30
C LEU A 58 -3.36 -0.22 7.94
N THR A 59 -2.63 -1.31 7.71
CA THR A 59 -2.94 -2.62 8.32
C THR A 59 -2.79 -2.57 9.84
N ASP A 60 -1.69 -1.99 10.35
CA ASP A 60 -1.47 -1.85 11.80
C ASP A 60 -2.56 -1.00 12.45
N GLN A 61 -2.90 0.16 11.86
CA GLN A 61 -3.99 1.01 12.34
C GLN A 61 -5.33 0.27 12.39
N THR A 62 -5.63 -0.52 11.36
CA THR A 62 -6.86 -1.30 11.28
C THR A 62 -6.91 -2.39 12.36
N MET A 63 -5.79 -3.07 12.62
CA MET A 63 -5.70 -4.11 13.66
C MET A 63 -5.88 -3.51 15.06
N ARG A 64 -5.23 -2.37 15.34
CA ARG A 64 -5.40 -1.65 16.62
C ARG A 64 -6.83 -1.19 16.84
N ALA A 65 -7.49 -0.64 15.82
CA ALA A 65 -8.89 -0.22 15.91
C ALA A 65 -9.84 -1.39 16.23
N ARG A 66 -9.57 -2.58 15.67
CA ARG A 66 -10.33 -3.81 16.00
C ARG A 66 -10.15 -4.25 17.45
N GLN A 67 -8.94 -4.17 17.99
CA GLN A 67 -8.66 -4.54 19.37
C GLN A 67 -9.45 -3.68 20.37
N VAL A 68 -9.39 -2.35 20.21
CA VAL A 68 -10.12 -1.41 21.09
C VAL A 68 -11.63 -1.68 21.07
N THR A 69 -12.19 -1.92 19.88
CA THR A 69 -13.63 -2.22 19.72
C THR A 69 -14.01 -3.51 20.46
N ARG A 70 -13.15 -4.53 20.43
CA ARG A 70 -13.37 -5.81 21.11
C ARG A 70 -13.34 -5.67 22.63
N GLU A 71 -12.35 -4.97 23.16
CA GLU A 71 -12.23 -4.70 24.62
C GLU A 71 -13.44 -3.95 25.16
N GLN A 72 -13.96 -2.97 24.41
CA GLN A 72 -15.18 -2.25 24.80
C GLN A 72 -16.43 -3.13 24.79
N GLN A 73 -16.55 -4.09 23.87
CA GLN A 73 -17.67 -5.03 23.87
C GLN A 73 -17.61 -5.98 25.06
N GLU A 74 -16.41 -6.50 25.39
CA GLU A 74 -16.20 -7.38 26.53
C GLU A 74 -16.53 -6.65 27.85
N ALA A 75 -16.08 -5.40 28.01
CA ALA A 75 -16.39 -4.58 29.19
C ALA A 75 -17.87 -4.18 29.32
N ARG A 76 -18.62 -4.07 28.20
CA ARG A 76 -20.06 -3.76 28.21
C ARG A 76 -20.92 -5.01 28.53
N SER A 77 -20.36 -6.21 28.38
CA SER A 77 -21.06 -7.47 28.63
C SER A 77 -20.92 -8.03 30.05
N GLN A 78 -20.13 -7.36 30.90
CA GLN A 78 -19.98 -7.63 32.32
C GLN A 78 -20.81 -6.64 33.16
#